data_AF-A0A1G6PSZ9-F1
#
_entry.id   AF-A0A1G6PSZ9-F1
#
_cell.length_a   1.000
_cell.length_b   1.000
_cell.length_c   1.000
_cell.angle_alpha   90.00
_cell.angle_beta   90.00
_cell.angle_gamma   90.00
#
_symmetry.space_group_name_H-M   'P 1'
#
loop_
_entity.id
_entity.type
_entity.pdbx_description
1 polymer ?
#
loop_
_entity_poly.entity_id
_entity_poly.type
_entity_poly.pdbx_seq_one_letter_code
_entity_poly.pdbx_strand_id
1 'polypeptide(L)'
;MKKMLWRVGSYYGVTTLLFIVAWVWLAQSQRPGEEAEWVPYWILAGTLFFALPAGILTVVAGVRSYRWTSPRPRTWITVLIGGMLIIPALLTILFGAALFFTLTYLFL
;
A
#
# COMPACT_ATOMS: atom_id res chain seq x y z
N MET A 1 -12.83 -17.18 -8.58
CA MET A 1 -12.45 -16.19 -7.53
C MET A 1 -11.49 -16.75 -6.48
N LYS A 2 -11.73 -17.91 -5.85
CA LYS A 2 -10.83 -18.48 -4.79
C LYS A 2 -9.34 -18.58 -5.19
N LYS A 3 -9.00 -19.10 -6.38
CA LYS A 3 -7.60 -19.22 -6.84
C LYS A 3 -6.88 -17.87 -7.00
N MET A 4 -7.59 -16.82 -7.40
CA MET A 4 -7.02 -15.48 -7.58
C MET A 4 -6.75 -14.81 -6.23
N LEU A 5 -7.70 -14.93 -5.30
CA LEU A 5 -7.56 -14.47 -3.92
C LEU A 5 -6.37 -15.15 -3.22
N TRP A 6 -6.21 -16.46 -3.42
CA TRP A 6 -5.08 -17.22 -2.88
C TRP A 6 -3.76 -16.72 -3.46
N ARG A 7 -3.65 -16.53 -4.78
CA ARG A 7 -2.42 -16.03 -5.44
C ARG A 7 -2.04 -14.63 -4.98
N VAL A 8 -3.02 -13.72 -4.89
CA VAL A 8 -2.78 -12.35 -4.42
C VAL A 8 -2.38 -12.36 -2.95
N GLY A 9 -3.09 -13.12 -2.10
CA GLY A 9 -2.75 -13.26 -0.68
C GLY A 9 -1.38 -13.87 -0.45
N SER A 10 -1.00 -14.88 -1.25
CA SER A 10 0.35 -15.49 -1.16
C SER A 10 1.43 -14.50 -1.56
N TYR A 11 1.21 -13.80 -2.67
CA TYR A 11 2.18 -12.84 -3.19
C TYR A 11 2.42 -11.73 -2.15
N TYR A 12 1.35 -11.09 -1.68
CA TYR A 12 1.47 -10.06 -0.64
C TYR A 12 2.01 -10.61 0.67
N GLY A 13 1.60 -11.81 1.09
CA GLY A 13 2.11 -12.44 2.31
C GLY A 13 3.63 -12.71 2.24
N VAL A 14 4.10 -13.28 1.14
CA VAL A 14 5.53 -13.55 0.92
C VAL A 14 6.32 -12.25 0.78
N THR A 15 5.84 -11.28 0.02
CA THR A 15 6.54 -9.98 -0.11
C THR A 15 6.57 -9.22 1.22
N THR A 16 5.50 -9.29 2.02
CA THR A 16 5.48 -8.67 3.37
C THR A 16 6.48 -9.34 4.30
N LEU A 17 6.54 -10.68 4.30
CA LEU A 17 7.51 -11.42 5.10
C LEU A 17 8.94 -11.08 4.70
N LEU A 18 9.25 -11.10 3.40
CA LEU A 18 10.59 -10.75 2.90
C LEU A 18 10.96 -9.31 3.27
N PHE A 19 10.01 -8.38 3.16
CA PHE A 19 10.19 -6.99 3.56
C PHE A 19 10.53 -6.90 5.06
N ILE A 20 9.73 -7.52 5.95
CA ILE A 20 9.98 -7.50 7.40
C ILE A 20 11.33 -8.16 7.75
N VAL A 21 11.66 -9.30 7.13
CA VAL A 21 12.94 -9.98 7.37
C VAL A 21 14.13 -9.10 6.99
N ALA A 22 14.06 -8.46 5.82
CA ALA A 22 15.09 -7.53 5.38
C ALA A 22 15.20 -6.29 6.27
N TRP A 23 14.07 -5.76 6.76
CA TRP A 23 14.05 -4.69 7.77
C TRP A 23 14.78 -5.07 9.04
N VAL A 24 14.44 -6.21 9.64
CA VAL A 24 15.06 -6.69 10.89
C VAL A 24 16.56 -6.92 10.69
N TRP A 25 16.95 -7.51 9.56
CA TRP A 25 18.35 -7.74 9.24
C TRP A 25 19.13 -6.43 9.10
N LEU A 26 18.57 -5.42 8.40
CA LEU A 26 19.18 -4.10 8.27
C LEU A 26 19.31 -3.39 9.62
N ALA A 27 18.26 -3.38 10.42
CA ALA A 27 18.27 -2.79 11.76
C ALA A 27 19.32 -3.43 12.68
N GLN A 28 19.47 -4.76 12.62
CA GLN A 28 20.51 -5.48 13.40
C GLN A 28 21.93 -5.24 12.89
N SER A 29 22.10 -4.96 11.59
CA SER A 29 23.41 -4.71 10.99
C SER A 29 23.96 -3.31 11.27
N GLN A 30 23.12 -2.40 11.77
CA GLN A 30 23.54 -1.05 12.10
C GLN A 30 24.43 -1.01 13.35
N ARG A 31 25.52 -0.27 13.23
CA ARG A 31 26.39 0.03 14.36
C ARG A 31 25.82 1.23 15.13
N PRO A 32 25.86 1.19 16.48
CA PRO A 32 25.42 2.32 17.27
C PRO A 32 26.25 3.57 16.94
N GLY A 33 25.58 4.64 16.51
CA GLY A 33 26.19 5.93 16.17
C GLY A 33 26.32 6.24 14.67
N GLU A 34 25.98 5.30 13.77
CA GLU A 34 25.86 5.60 12.33
C GLU A 34 24.45 6.08 11.98
N GLU A 35 24.36 7.21 11.27
CA GLU A 35 23.07 7.64 10.71
C GLU A 35 22.58 6.61 9.70
N ALA A 36 21.33 6.18 9.87
CA ALA A 36 20.71 5.15 9.07
C ALA A 36 20.29 5.70 7.69
N GLU A 37 21.26 5.89 6.79
CA GLU A 37 21.03 6.42 5.44
C GLU A 37 20.01 5.63 4.63
N TRP A 38 19.82 4.34 4.96
CA TRP A 38 18.88 3.45 4.28
C TRP A 38 17.40 3.66 4.70
N VAL A 39 17.14 4.35 5.81
CA VAL A 39 15.80 4.51 6.39
C VAL A 39 14.81 5.25 5.48
N PRO A 40 15.16 6.40 4.88
CA PRO A 40 14.27 7.08 3.94
C PRO A 40 13.90 6.18 2.74
N TYR A 41 14.85 5.40 2.23
CA TYR A 41 14.61 4.46 1.13
C TYR A 41 13.71 3.31 1.56
N TRP A 42 13.82 2.88 2.81
CA TRP A 42 12.96 1.84 3.37
C TRP A 42 11.51 2.30 3.50
N ILE A 43 11.31 3.53 4.01
CA ILE A 43 9.98 4.16 4.10
C ILE A 43 9.38 4.34 2.70
N LEU A 44 10.18 4.79 1.74
CA LEU A 44 9.75 4.92 0.34
C LEU A 44 9.32 3.56 -0.24
N ALA A 45 10.14 2.52 -0.05
CA ALA A 45 9.83 1.18 -0.50
C ALA A 45 8.54 0.66 0.14
N GLY A 46 8.38 0.76 1.46
CA GLY A 46 7.16 0.35 2.16
C GLY A 46 5.91 1.08 1.65
N THR A 47 6.03 2.39 1.42
CA THR A 47 4.94 3.21 0.85
C THR A 47 4.56 2.73 -0.55
N LEU A 48 5.54 2.44 -1.41
CA LEU A 48 5.31 1.95 -2.77
C LEU A 48 4.74 0.53 -2.80
N PHE A 49 5.18 -0.36 -1.90
CA PHE A 49 4.75 -1.76 -1.89
C PHE A 49 3.39 -1.98 -1.24
N PHE A 50 2.99 -1.14 -0.28
CA PHE A 50 1.79 -1.36 0.52
C PHE A 50 0.76 -0.24 0.40
N ALA A 51 1.18 1.01 0.61
CA ALA A 51 0.26 2.13 0.67
C ALA A 51 -0.30 2.50 -0.72
N LEU A 52 0.57 2.53 -1.75
CA LEU A 52 0.18 2.84 -3.13
C LEU A 52 -0.82 1.81 -3.70
N PRO A 53 -0.57 0.48 -3.62
CA PRO A 53 -1.54 -0.50 -4.08
C PRO A 53 -2.86 -0.44 -3.31
N ALA A 54 -2.83 -0.17 -1.99
CA ALA A 54 -4.05 0.01 -1.20
C ALA A 54 -4.89 1.19 -1.71
N GLY A 55 -4.27 2.34 -1.99
CA GLY A 55 -4.94 3.49 -2.60
C GLY A 55 -5.56 3.18 -3.96
N ILE A 56 -4.81 2.50 -4.85
CA ILE A 56 -5.32 2.06 -6.16
C ILE A 56 -6.51 1.11 -5.99
N LEU A 57 -6.42 0.15 -5.06
CA LEU A 57 -7.49 -0.80 -4.79
C LEU A 57 -8.76 -0.10 -4.29
N THR A 58 -8.66 0.98 -3.51
CA THR A 58 -9.83 1.79 -3.11
C THR A 58 -10.58 2.34 -4.31
N VAL A 59 -9.87 2.94 -5.27
CA VAL A 59 -10.48 3.48 -6.51
C VAL A 59 -11.10 2.36 -7.35
N VAL A 60 -10.35 1.27 -7.56
CA VAL A 60 -10.81 0.12 -8.36
C VAL A 60 -12.03 -0.53 -7.72
N ALA A 61 -12.04 -0.71 -6.40
CA ALA A 61 -13.15 -1.30 -5.67
C ALA A 61 -14.41 -0.43 -5.81
N GLY A 62 -14.30 0.88 -5.60
CA GLY A 62 -15.46 1.77 -5.73
C GLY A 62 -16.02 1.84 -7.15
N VAL A 63 -15.16 1.94 -8.16
CA VAL A 63 -15.57 1.89 -9.58
C VAL A 63 -16.25 0.56 -9.92
N ARG A 64 -15.67 -0.56 -9.46
CA ARG A 64 -16.20 -1.88 -9.73
C ARG A 64 -17.53 -2.11 -9.03
N SER A 65 -17.67 -1.65 -7.79
CA SER A 65 -18.92 -1.69 -7.04
C SER A 65 -20.04 -0.96 -7.77
N TYR A 66 -19.78 0.25 -8.29
CA TYR A 66 -20.77 0.98 -9.10
C TYR A 66 -21.18 0.22 -10.36
N ARG A 67 -20.21 -0.33 -11.10
CA ARG A 67 -20.51 -1.09 -12.32
C ARG A 67 -21.31 -2.36 -12.06
N TRP A 68 -21.14 -2.96 -10.88
CA TRP A 68 -21.87 -4.16 -10.49
C TRP A 68 -23.31 -3.86 -10.05
N THR A 69 -23.53 -2.72 -9.37
CA THR A 69 -24.85 -2.36 -8.84
C THR A 69 -25.73 -1.62 -9.85
N SER A 70 -25.16 -1.00 -10.88
CA SER A 70 -25.92 -0.27 -11.89
C SER A 70 -26.36 -1.17 -13.05
N PRO A 71 -27.66 -1.24 -13.40
CA PRO A 71 -28.15 -2.04 -14.53
C PRO A 71 -27.63 -1.58 -15.90
N ARG A 72 -27.28 -0.28 -16.01
CA ARG A 72 -26.74 0.35 -17.23
C ARG A 72 -25.64 1.36 -16.83
N PRO A 73 -24.43 0.88 -16.50
CA PRO A 73 -23.37 1.76 -16.02
C PRO A 73 -22.96 2.74 -17.12
N ARG A 74 -22.95 4.04 -16.78
CA ARG A 74 -22.52 5.09 -17.71
C ARG A 74 -21.03 5.39 -17.51
N THR A 75 -20.30 5.57 -18.61
CA THR A 75 -18.86 5.83 -18.58
C THR A 75 -18.52 7.10 -17.80
N TRP A 76 -19.26 8.19 -18.03
CA TRP A 76 -19.00 9.46 -17.35
C TRP A 76 -19.22 9.38 -15.83
N ILE A 77 -20.19 8.60 -15.36
CA ILE A 77 -20.41 8.35 -13.92
C ILE A 77 -19.25 7.54 -13.34
N THR A 78 -18.75 6.55 -14.09
CA THR A 78 -17.58 5.78 -13.67
C THR A 78 -16.35 6.67 -13.51
N VAL A 79 -16.11 7.58 -14.45
CA VAL A 79 -15.00 8.54 -14.39
C VAL A 79 -15.17 9.49 -13.21
N LEU A 80 -16.39 9.99 -12.98
CA LEU A 80 -16.70 10.84 -11.83
C LEU A 80 -16.41 10.11 -10.50
N ILE A 81 -16.88 8.88 -10.35
CA ILE A 81 -16.62 8.06 -9.15
C ILE A 81 -15.12 7.81 -8.99
N GLY A 82 -14.44 7.43 -10.07
CA GLY A 82 -12.99 7.25 -10.06
C GLY A 82 -12.27 8.52 -9.57
N GLY A 83 -12.66 9.68 -10.10
CA GLY A 83 -12.14 10.99 -9.70
C GLY A 83 -12.42 11.34 -8.24
N MET A 84 -13.66 11.11 -7.77
CA MET A 84 -14.04 11.34 -6.36
C MET A 84 -13.25 10.46 -5.39
N LEU A 85 -12.90 9.23 -5.81
CA LEU A 85 -12.14 8.28 -5.00
C LEU A 85 -10.62 8.57 -4.98
N ILE A 86 -10.12 9.48 -5.81
CA ILE A 86 -8.71 9.90 -5.78
C ILE A 86 -8.37 10.49 -4.40
N ILE A 87 -9.24 11.34 -3.84
CA ILE A 87 -8.97 11.98 -2.54
C ILE A 87 -8.87 10.93 -1.42
N PRO A 88 -9.84 10.01 -1.22
CA PRO A 88 -9.70 8.89 -0.28
C PRO A 88 -8.47 8.01 -0.54
N ALA A 89 -8.13 7.76 -1.81
CA ALA A 89 -6.96 6.96 -2.17
C ALA A 89 -5.65 7.65 -1.75
N LEU A 90 -5.52 8.96 -2.01
CA LEU A 90 -4.38 9.76 -1.57
C LEU A 90 -4.28 9.79 -0.04
N LEU A 91 -5.40 9.95 0.67
CA LEU A 91 -5.41 9.89 2.13
C LEU A 91 -4.94 8.53 2.66
N THR A 92 -5.36 7.45 2.00
CA THR A 92 -4.90 6.08 2.34
C THR A 92 -3.39 5.93 2.13
N ILE A 93 -2.87 6.47 1.03
CA ILE A 93 -1.44 6.44 0.72
C ILE A 93 -0.65 7.25 1.75
N LEU A 94 -1.07 8.49 2.04
CA LEU A 94 -0.43 9.37 3.01
C LEU A 94 -0.47 8.80 4.41
N PHE A 95 -1.62 8.24 4.82
CA PHE A 95 -1.74 7.57 6.11
C PHE A 95 -0.82 6.35 6.20
N GLY A 96 -0.78 5.50 5.16
CA GLY A 96 0.13 4.37 5.10
C GLY A 96 1.60 4.79 5.18
N ALA A 97 1.99 5.84 4.44
CA ALA A 97 3.34 6.40 4.49
C ALA A 97 3.69 6.93 5.88
N ALA A 98 2.79 7.69 6.52
CA ALA A 98 2.98 8.22 7.87
C ALA A 98 3.07 7.11 8.93
N LEU A 99 2.30 6.04 8.77
CA LEU A 99 2.35 4.86 9.62
C LEU A 99 3.69 4.12 9.44
N PHE A 100 4.16 3.93 8.20
CA PHE A 100 5.48 3.37 7.94
C PHE A 100 6.59 4.22 8.54
N PHE A 101 6.56 5.53 8.33
CA PHE A 101 7.51 6.47 8.94
C PHE A 101 7.53 6.29 10.46
N THR A 102 6.36 6.38 11.11
CA THR A 102 6.26 6.27 12.57
C THR A 102 6.80 4.93 13.08
N LEU A 103 6.42 3.82 12.47
CA LEU A 103 6.88 2.49 12.88
C LEU A 103 8.39 2.33 12.69
N THR A 104 8.91 2.72 11.54
CA THR A 104 10.33 2.66 11.23
C THR A 104 11.16 3.43 12.26
N TYR A 105 10.76 4.65 12.63
CA TYR A 105 11.48 5.45 13.63
C TYR A 105 11.26 5.01 15.08
N LEU A 106 10.14 4.35 15.41
CA LEU A 106 9.90 3.82 16.75
C LEU A 106 10.74 2.57 17.06
N PHE A 107 11.08 1.80 16.03
CA PHE A 107 11.75 0.50 16.14
C PHE A 107 13.23 0.51 15.72
N LEU A 108 13.77 1.69 15.38
CA LEU A 108 15.20 1.96 15.21
C LEU A 108 15.74 2.63 16.47
#